data_AF-A0A4Z1ILT3-F1
#
_entry.id   AF-A0A4Z1ILT3-F1
#
_cell.length_a   1.000
_cell.length_b   1.000
_cell.length_c   1.000
_cell.angle_alpha   90.00
_cell.angle_beta   90.00
_cell.angle_gamma   90.00
#
_symmetry.space_group_name_H-M   'P 1'
#
loop_
_entity.id
_entity.type
_entity.pdbx_description
1 polymer ?
#
loop_
_entity_poly.entity_id
_entity_poly.type
_entity_poly.pdbx_seq_one_letter_code
_entity_poly.pdbx_strand_id
1 'polypeptide(L)'
;MAKETVSGHEFCPFGYSDREFRSMKPPSNLESRKVHHRELESHIRGYSKRNLSHDCDSMNAFAGILRYYESVAAGGNRPMTHLWGVPLKLLGYPENEWVLFNLIWYHKGIAHRRDTLPSWSWSGWGGSVTFGSSALRIQALTDELAANKTLDK
;
A
#
# COMPACT_ATOMS: atom_id res chain seq x y z
N MET A 1 -8.80 -3.60 55.32
CA MET A 1 -7.46 -3.79 54.72
C MET A 1 -7.61 -4.90 53.68
N ALA A 2 -7.88 -4.52 52.43
CA ALA A 2 -8.20 -5.47 51.36
C ALA A 2 -6.91 -5.96 50.69
N LYS A 3 -6.83 -7.27 50.46
CA LYS A 3 -5.76 -7.94 49.72
C LYS A 3 -6.06 -7.79 48.23
N GLU A 4 -5.19 -7.11 47.49
CA GLU A 4 -5.23 -7.14 46.02
C GLU A 4 -4.39 -8.31 45.51
N THR A 5 -5.08 -9.26 44.91
CA THR A 5 -4.49 -10.37 44.16
C THR A 5 -4.24 -9.87 42.74
N VAL A 6 -2.98 -9.69 42.36
CA VAL A 6 -2.59 -9.35 40.99
C VAL A 6 -2.77 -10.59 40.12
N SER A 7 -3.84 -10.59 39.32
CA SER A 7 -4.13 -11.59 38.29
C SER A 7 -3.13 -11.43 37.15
N GLY A 8 -2.45 -12.53 36.80
CA GLY A 8 -1.38 -12.56 35.81
C GLY A 8 -1.79 -12.02 34.45
N HIS A 9 -0.94 -11.17 33.87
CA HIS A 9 -0.95 -10.87 32.46
C HIS A 9 -0.54 -12.14 31.70
N GLU A 10 -1.49 -12.77 31.03
CA GLU A 10 -1.22 -13.78 30.00
C GLU A 10 -0.43 -13.13 28.87
N PHE A 11 0.88 -13.32 28.89
CA PHE A 11 1.73 -13.10 27.72
C PHE A 11 1.31 -14.11 26.65
N CYS A 12 0.62 -13.63 25.61
CA CYS A 12 0.31 -14.44 24.43
C CYS A 12 1.49 -14.31 23.46
N PRO A 13 2.37 -15.32 23.31
CA PRO A 13 3.52 -15.20 22.44
C PRO A 13 3.02 -15.42 21.01
N PHE A 14 2.85 -14.34 20.24
CA PHE A 14 2.74 -14.46 18.80
C PHE A 14 4.07 -14.98 18.27
N GLY A 15 4.15 -16.31 18.08
CA GLY A 15 5.28 -16.98 17.45
C GLY A 15 5.33 -16.63 15.98
N TYR A 16 5.93 -15.49 15.64
CA TYR A 16 6.27 -15.17 14.25
C TYR A 16 7.53 -15.93 13.85
N SER A 17 7.50 -16.54 12.67
CA SER A 17 8.72 -17.13 12.11
C SER A 17 9.64 -16.03 11.59
N ASP A 18 10.95 -16.18 11.78
CA ASP A 18 11.98 -15.28 11.27
C ASP A 18 11.87 -15.06 9.74
N ARG A 19 11.27 -16.04 9.04
CA ARG A 19 10.96 -16.01 7.62
C ARG A 19 9.91 -14.96 7.26
N GLU A 20 8.87 -14.78 8.07
CA GLU A 20 7.82 -13.78 7.83
C GLU A 20 8.38 -12.36 7.97
N PHE A 21 9.19 -12.11 9.00
CA PHE A 21 9.86 -10.81 9.18
C PHE A 21 10.83 -10.51 8.03
N ARG A 22 11.63 -11.49 7.61
CA ARG A 22 12.54 -11.33 6.46
C ARG A 22 11.82 -11.05 5.15
N SER A 23 10.62 -11.62 4.96
CA SER A 23 9.81 -11.36 3.76
C SER A 23 9.27 -9.92 3.67
N MET A 24 9.24 -9.21 4.79
CA MET A 24 8.76 -7.83 4.90
C MET A 24 9.89 -6.81 4.82
N LYS A 25 11.15 -7.27 4.82
CA LYS A 25 12.28 -6.38 4.67
C LYS A 25 12.44 -6.05 3.19
N PRO A 26 12.40 -4.77 2.81
CA PRO A 26 12.60 -4.40 1.44
C PRO A 26 13.97 -4.87 0.91
N PRO A 27 14.06 -5.32 -0.35
CA PRO A 27 15.30 -5.87 -0.91
C PRO A 27 16.39 -4.79 -0.98
N SER A 28 17.60 -5.11 -0.49
CA SER A 28 18.71 -4.16 -0.35
C SER A 28 19.50 -3.85 -1.62
N ASN A 29 19.19 -4.48 -2.76
CA ASN A 29 20.04 -4.41 -3.95
C ASN A 29 19.47 -3.45 -5.00
N LEU A 30 20.17 -2.33 -5.17
CA LEU A 30 19.86 -1.15 -5.99
C LEU A 30 20.10 -1.38 -7.51
N GLU A 31 19.75 -2.56 -8.03
CA GLU A 31 19.96 -2.89 -9.45
C GLU A 31 18.61 -2.91 -10.17
N SER A 32 18.30 -1.80 -10.86
CA SER A 32 17.30 -1.61 -11.93
C SER A 32 16.24 -2.72 -12.08
N ARG A 33 15.40 -2.93 -11.07
CA ARG A 33 14.35 -3.96 -11.12
C ARG A 33 13.00 -3.34 -11.44
N LYS A 34 12.47 -3.69 -12.61
CA LYS A 34 11.09 -3.41 -13.09
C LYS A 34 9.97 -3.94 -12.16
N VAL A 35 10.27 -4.38 -10.93
CA VAL A 35 9.44 -5.26 -10.08
C VAL A 35 8.92 -4.57 -8.81
N HIS A 36 9.11 -3.26 -8.62
CA HIS A 36 8.69 -2.57 -7.38
C HIS A 36 7.18 -2.68 -7.05
N HIS A 37 6.31 -2.66 -8.06
CA HIS A 37 4.85 -2.66 -7.83
C HIS A 37 4.36 -3.97 -7.20
N ARG A 38 4.77 -5.12 -7.75
CA ARG A 38 4.36 -6.44 -7.26
C ARG A 38 4.92 -6.73 -5.87
N GLU A 39 6.12 -6.23 -5.59
CA GLU A 39 6.69 -6.35 -4.25
C GLU A 39 5.89 -5.51 -3.23
N LEU A 40 5.50 -4.29 -3.57
CA LEU A 40 4.64 -3.46 -2.72
C LEU A 40 3.27 -4.14 -2.48
N GLU A 41 2.64 -4.69 -3.52
CA GLU A 41 1.40 -5.47 -3.38
C GLU A 41 1.58 -6.66 -2.42
N SER A 42 2.74 -7.32 -2.46
CA SER A 42 3.09 -8.43 -1.56
C SER A 42 3.22 -7.97 -0.11
N HIS A 43 3.87 -6.83 0.13
CA HIS A 43 3.97 -6.25 1.47
C HIS A 43 2.59 -5.83 2.00
N ILE A 44 1.77 -5.19 1.16
CA ILE A 44 0.39 -4.82 1.51
C ILE A 44 -0.42 -6.07 1.89
N ARG A 45 -0.33 -7.14 1.09
CA ARG A 45 -0.97 -8.43 1.41
C ARG A 45 -0.49 -9.01 2.74
N GLY A 46 0.81 -9.03 2.97
CA GLY A 46 1.41 -9.55 4.20
C GLY A 46 1.10 -8.72 5.45
N TYR A 47 0.88 -7.41 5.27
CA TYR A 47 0.55 -6.50 6.37
C TYR A 47 -0.96 -6.47 6.68
N SER A 48 -1.82 -6.40 5.65
CA SER A 48 -3.28 -6.33 5.80
C SER A 48 -3.89 -7.51 6.57
N LYS A 49 -3.24 -8.69 6.57
CA LYS A 49 -3.65 -9.86 7.38
C LYS A 49 -3.44 -9.70 8.89
N ARG A 50 -2.71 -8.68 9.34
CA ARG A 50 -2.38 -8.49 10.75
C ARG A 50 -3.60 -8.01 11.53
N ASN A 51 -3.72 -8.50 12.76
CA ASN A 51 -4.64 -7.95 13.73
C ASN A 51 -3.96 -6.76 14.43
N LEU A 52 -4.48 -5.55 14.24
CA LEU A 52 -3.93 -4.35 14.85
C LEU A 52 -4.63 -4.12 16.19
N SER A 53 -3.88 -3.69 17.21
CA SER A 53 -4.49 -3.23 18.46
C SER A 53 -5.35 -1.98 18.25
N HIS A 54 -4.94 -1.15 17.28
CA HIS A 54 -5.63 0.08 16.89
C HIS A 54 -5.74 0.17 15.37
N ASP A 55 -6.95 0.02 14.85
CA ASP A 55 -7.19 0.01 13.40
C ASP A 55 -6.84 1.34 12.72
N CYS A 56 -6.99 2.46 13.42
CA CYS A 56 -6.62 3.79 12.92
C CYS A 56 -5.12 3.89 12.58
N ASP A 57 -4.26 3.06 13.17
CA ASP A 57 -2.82 3.09 12.94
C ASP A 57 -2.40 2.33 11.68
N SER A 58 -3.32 1.68 10.96
CA SER A 58 -2.96 0.87 9.79
C SER A 58 -2.08 1.62 8.78
N MET A 59 -2.36 2.90 8.53
CA MET A 59 -1.56 3.71 7.61
C MET A 59 -0.20 4.10 8.21
N ASN A 60 -0.20 4.56 9.47
CA ASN A 60 1.02 4.99 10.14
C ASN A 60 2.02 3.84 10.32
N ALA A 61 1.53 2.67 10.71
CA ALA A 61 2.35 1.48 10.90
C ALA A 61 2.88 0.89 9.57
N PHE A 62 2.27 1.20 8.42
CA PHE A 62 2.75 0.79 7.09
C PHE A 62 3.59 1.88 6.39
N ALA A 63 3.62 3.11 6.92
CA ALA A 63 4.23 4.27 6.26
C ALA A 63 5.72 4.09 5.91
N GLY A 64 6.48 3.36 6.73
CA GLY A 64 7.89 3.10 6.45
C GLY A 64 8.12 2.30 5.15
N ILE A 65 7.26 1.32 4.87
CA ILE A 65 7.32 0.52 3.64
C ILE A 65 6.96 1.39 2.44
N LEU A 66 5.92 2.24 2.58
CA LEU A 66 5.52 3.17 1.54
C LEU A 66 6.65 4.13 1.16
N ARG A 67 7.27 4.78 2.16
CA ARG A 67 8.41 5.67 1.96
C ARG A 67 9.60 4.98 1.30
N TYR A 68 9.85 3.72 1.63
CA TYR A 68 10.87 2.94 0.94
C TYR A 68 10.58 2.86 -0.57
N TYR A 69 9.36 2.49 -0.97
CA TYR A 69 9.01 2.39 -2.39
C TYR A 69 9.01 3.74 -3.11
N GLU A 70 8.64 4.82 -2.42
CA GLU A 70 8.77 6.19 -2.94
C GLU A 70 10.24 6.56 -3.18
N SER A 71 11.11 6.27 -2.20
CA SER A 71 12.55 6.60 -2.28
C SER A 71 13.27 5.84 -3.38
N VAL A 72 12.97 4.55 -3.56
CA VAL A 72 13.60 3.73 -4.60
C VAL A 72 13.10 4.11 -5.99
N ALA A 73 11.83 4.51 -6.10
CA ALA A 73 11.28 4.97 -7.38
C ALA A 73 11.80 6.36 -7.80
N ALA A 74 12.13 7.23 -6.84
CA ALA A 74 12.75 8.53 -7.12
C ALA A 74 14.14 8.43 -7.77
N GLY A 75 14.86 7.32 -7.56
CA GLY A 75 16.14 7.03 -8.23
C GLY A 75 16.02 6.49 -9.66
N GLY A 76 14.80 6.28 -10.18
CA GLY A 76 14.57 5.76 -11.53
C GLY A 76 13.67 6.68 -12.37
N ASN A 77 13.59 6.42 -13.69
CA ASN A 77 12.83 7.25 -14.65
C ASN A 77 11.29 7.22 -14.47
N ARG A 78 10.74 6.59 -13.43
CA ARG A 78 9.28 6.48 -13.21
C ARG A 78 8.95 6.47 -11.72
N PRO A 79 8.46 7.59 -11.16
CA PRO A 79 8.09 7.65 -9.75
C PRO A 79 6.90 6.72 -9.44
N MET A 80 6.96 6.12 -8.25
CA MET A 80 5.88 5.37 -7.62
C MET A 80 5.54 6.11 -6.34
N THR A 81 4.27 6.45 -6.17
CA THR A 81 3.74 7.06 -4.94
C THR A 81 2.51 6.28 -4.50
N HIS A 82 1.75 6.82 -3.55
CA HIS A 82 0.51 6.24 -3.10
C HIS A 82 -0.49 7.31 -2.68
N LEU A 83 -1.77 6.99 -2.79
CA LEU A 83 -2.83 7.78 -2.18
C LEU A 83 -3.52 6.91 -1.13
N TRP A 84 -3.43 7.30 0.15
CA TRP A 84 -3.92 6.51 1.28
C TRP A 84 -3.45 5.04 1.22
N GLY A 85 -2.17 4.83 0.89
CA GLY A 85 -1.55 3.51 0.78
C GLY A 85 -1.84 2.75 -0.53
N VAL A 86 -2.79 3.20 -1.35
CA VAL A 86 -3.07 2.59 -2.65
C VAL A 86 -1.97 3.01 -3.64
N PRO A 87 -1.26 2.06 -4.27
CA PRO A 87 -0.17 2.37 -5.19
C PRO A 87 -0.61 3.20 -6.40
N LEU A 88 0.18 4.22 -6.71
CA LEU A 88 0.08 5.09 -7.87
C LEU A 88 1.39 5.04 -8.65
N LYS A 89 1.34 4.60 -9.90
CA LYS A 89 2.53 4.50 -10.76
C LYS A 89 2.39 5.40 -11.98
N LEU A 90 3.34 6.30 -12.17
CA LEU A 90 3.43 7.08 -13.40
C LEU A 90 4.04 6.23 -14.51
N LEU A 91 3.38 6.21 -15.67
CA LEU A 91 3.77 5.53 -16.88
C LEU A 91 3.72 6.50 -18.06
N GLY A 92 4.43 6.17 -19.14
CA GLY A 92 4.42 6.97 -20.37
C GLY A 92 5.61 7.93 -20.47
N TYR A 93 5.58 8.73 -21.52
CA TYR A 93 6.47 9.88 -21.77
C TYR A 93 5.68 11.17 -21.48
N PRO A 94 6.33 12.33 -21.28
CA PRO A 94 5.68 13.56 -20.85
C PRO A 94 4.43 13.95 -21.66
N GLU A 95 4.42 13.66 -22.96
CA GLU A 95 3.32 13.98 -23.87
C GLU A 95 2.10 13.03 -23.75
N ASN A 96 2.25 11.89 -23.08
CA ASN A 96 1.23 10.84 -22.92
C ASN A 96 1.41 10.13 -21.58
N GLU A 97 1.40 10.90 -20.51
CA GLU A 97 1.51 10.38 -19.15
C GLU A 97 0.21 9.65 -18.75
N TRP A 98 0.38 8.48 -18.15
CA TRP A 98 -0.70 7.67 -17.59
C TRP A 98 -0.38 7.33 -16.16
N VAL A 99 -1.39 7.41 -15.31
CA VAL A 99 -1.30 6.95 -13.93
C VAL A 99 -1.99 5.60 -13.83
N LEU A 100 -1.25 4.59 -13.38
CA LEU A 100 -1.87 3.36 -12.89
C LEU A 100 -2.27 3.57 -11.44
N PHE A 101 -3.55 3.43 -11.15
CA PHE A 101 -4.11 3.48 -9.82
C PHE A 101 -4.68 2.11 -9.43
N ASN A 102 -4.05 1.48 -8.43
CA ASN A 102 -4.35 0.10 -8.11
C ASN A 102 -5.54 -0.07 -7.14
N LEU A 103 -6.72 0.32 -7.61
CA LEU A 103 -7.99 0.18 -6.88
C LEU A 103 -8.62 -1.22 -7.00
N ILE A 104 -8.05 -2.10 -7.83
CA ILE A 104 -8.62 -3.42 -8.09
C ILE A 104 -8.01 -4.43 -7.12
N TRP A 105 -8.60 -4.50 -5.94
CA TRP A 105 -8.24 -5.45 -4.91
C TRP A 105 -9.50 -6.02 -4.25
N TYR A 106 -9.35 -7.17 -3.59
CA TYR A 106 -10.45 -7.89 -2.96
C TYR A 106 -9.95 -8.77 -1.81
N HIS A 107 -10.86 -9.20 -0.94
CA HIS A 107 -10.58 -10.19 0.10
C HIS A 107 -11.09 -11.56 -0.34
N LYS A 108 -10.28 -12.61 -0.12
CA LYS A 108 -10.69 -14.00 -0.33
C LYS A 108 -11.45 -14.59 0.84
N GLY A 109 -11.29 -14.02 2.03
CA GLY A 109 -11.92 -14.46 3.28
C GLY A 109 -12.58 -13.30 3.99
N ILE A 110 -12.90 -13.51 5.27
CA ILE A 110 -13.53 -12.49 6.12
C ILE A 110 -12.62 -11.26 6.22
N ALA A 111 -13.22 -10.10 6.03
CA ALA A 111 -12.59 -8.80 6.22
C ALA A 111 -13.43 -7.98 7.19
N HIS A 112 -12.78 -7.09 7.93
CA HIS A 112 -13.45 -6.10 8.78
C HIS A 112 -13.11 -4.69 8.32
N ARG A 113 -14.05 -3.79 8.53
CA ARG A 113 -13.92 -2.38 8.16
C ARG A 113 -13.17 -1.62 9.27
N ARG A 114 -12.25 -0.75 8.87
CA ARG A 114 -11.56 0.21 9.74
C ARG A 114 -12.13 1.61 9.52
N ASP A 115 -13.02 2.04 10.40
CA ASP A 115 -13.96 3.15 10.14
C ASP A 115 -13.30 4.51 9.85
N THR A 116 -12.10 4.76 10.39
CA THR A 116 -11.40 6.05 10.29
C THR A 116 -10.61 6.24 9.00
N LEU A 117 -10.45 5.20 8.19
CA LEU A 117 -9.64 5.22 6.97
C LEU A 117 -10.54 5.09 5.74
N PRO A 118 -10.15 5.57 4.54
CA PRO A 118 -11.03 5.54 3.38
C PRO A 118 -11.45 4.13 2.96
N SER A 119 -12.75 3.93 2.66
CA SER A 119 -13.31 2.62 2.30
C SER A 119 -12.82 2.10 0.95
N TRP A 120 -12.35 2.97 0.06
CA TRP A 120 -11.80 2.59 -1.25
C TRP A 120 -10.33 2.17 -1.19
N SER A 121 -9.65 2.38 -0.05
CA SER A 121 -8.27 1.97 0.17
C SER A 121 -8.21 0.66 0.93
N TRP A 122 -7.24 -0.21 0.59
CA TRP A 122 -6.95 -1.42 1.35
C TRP A 122 -6.66 -1.13 2.82
N SER A 123 -6.09 0.04 3.14
CA SER A 123 -5.75 0.41 4.52
C SER A 123 -6.97 0.56 5.41
N GLY A 124 -8.14 0.83 4.80
CA GLY A 124 -9.43 0.87 5.45
C GLY A 124 -10.01 -0.50 5.80
N TRP A 125 -9.30 -1.59 5.56
CA TRP A 125 -9.79 -2.93 5.79
C TRP A 125 -8.74 -3.80 6.46
N GLY A 126 -9.17 -4.60 7.43
CA GLY A 126 -8.37 -5.68 7.97
C GLY A 126 -8.76 -7.02 7.37
N GLY A 127 -7.79 -7.91 7.24
CA GLY A 127 -7.89 -9.16 6.49
C GLY A 127 -7.02 -9.12 5.25
N SER A 128 -6.51 -10.29 4.82
CA SER A 128 -5.56 -10.36 3.70
C SER A 128 -6.18 -9.84 2.41
N VAL A 129 -5.59 -8.80 1.82
CA VAL A 129 -5.99 -8.32 0.49
C VAL A 129 -5.29 -9.08 -0.62
N THR A 130 -5.97 -9.23 -1.75
CA THR A 130 -5.43 -9.75 -3.00
C THR A 130 -5.66 -8.72 -4.10
N PHE A 131 -4.64 -8.48 -4.93
CA PHE A 131 -4.74 -7.59 -6.08
C PHE A 131 -5.13 -8.38 -7.34
N GLY A 132 -5.92 -7.73 -8.19
CA GLY A 132 -6.27 -8.26 -9.51
C GLY A 132 -5.07 -8.26 -10.47
N SER A 133 -5.23 -8.86 -11.65
CA SER A 133 -4.24 -8.79 -12.73
C SER A 133 -4.21 -7.44 -13.45
N SER A 134 -5.13 -6.55 -13.11
CA SER A 134 -5.39 -5.28 -13.78
C SER A 134 -5.39 -4.13 -12.77
N ALA A 135 -5.11 -2.92 -13.22
CA ALA A 135 -5.24 -1.68 -12.45
C ALA A 135 -5.99 -0.64 -13.28
N LEU A 136 -6.60 0.35 -12.62
CA LEU A 136 -7.25 1.46 -13.31
C LEU A 136 -6.16 2.32 -13.97
N ARG A 137 -6.31 2.64 -15.25
CA ARG A 137 -5.41 3.51 -15.99
C ARG A 137 -6.11 4.84 -16.24
N ILE A 138 -5.52 5.93 -15.78
CA ILE A 138 -6.04 7.29 -15.92
C ILE A 138 -5.04 8.08 -16.76
N GLN A 139 -5.51 8.84 -17.74
CA GLN A 139 -4.64 9.74 -18.49
C GLN A 139 -4.31 10.95 -17.61
N ALA A 140 -3.03 11.26 -17.44
CA ALA A 140 -2.63 12.52 -16.83
C ALA A 140 -2.74 13.59 -17.92
N LEU A 141 -3.69 14.50 -17.76
CA LEU A 141 -3.76 15.72 -18.54
C LEU A 141 -2.95 16.77 -17.81
N THR A 142 -1.82 17.17 -18.39
CA THR A 142 -1.10 18.36 -17.96
C THR A 142 -1.79 19.59 -18.57
N ASP A 143 -1.86 20.70 -17.81
CA ASP A 143 -2.65 21.89 -18.17
C ASP A 143 -2.29 22.48 -19.55
N GLU A 144 -1.05 22.30 -20.03
CA GLU A 144 -0.62 22.72 -21.37
C GLU A 144 -1.37 21.99 -22.50
N LEU A 145 -1.77 20.74 -22.30
CA LEU A 145 -2.50 19.95 -23.30
C LEU A 145 -4.01 20.26 -23.30
N ALA A 146 -4.54 20.74 -22.17
CA ALA A 146 -5.93 21.18 -22.04
C ALA A 146 -6.17 22.55 -22.70
N ALA A 147 -5.17 23.45 -22.67
CA ALA A 147 -5.22 24.76 -23.30
C ALA A 147 -5.21 24.72 -24.84
N ASN A 148 -4.71 23.63 -25.44
CA ASN A 148 -4.58 23.47 -26.90
C ASN A 148 -5.74 22.72 -27.55
N LYS A 149 -6.76 22.30 -26.80
CA LYS A 149 -8.04 21.84 -27.38
C LYS A 149 -8.90 23.05 -27.70
N THR A 150 -8.56 23.77 -28.77
CA THR A 150 -9.51 24.66 -29.44
C THR A 150 -10.75 23.85 -29.83
N LEU A 151 -11.92 24.34 -29.40
CA LEU A 151 -13.23 23.90 -29.86
C LEU A 151 -13.31 24.11 -31.38
N ASP A 152 -13.04 23.06 -32.14
CA ASP A 152 -13.49 22.99 -33.53
C ASP A 152 -15.02 22.96 -33.51
N LYS A 153 -15.62 24.03 -34.02
CA LYS A 153 -17.07 24.18 -34.27
C LYS A 153 -17.46 23.48 -35.56
#